data_AF-A0A356MRW5-F1
#
_entry.id   AF-A0A356MRW5-F1
#
_cell.length_a   1.000
_cell.length_b   1.000
_cell.length_c   1.000
_cell.angle_alpha   90.00
_cell.angle_beta   90.00
_cell.angle_gamma   90.00
#
_symmetry.space_group_name_H-M   'P 1'
#
loop_
_entity.id
_entity.type
_entity.pdbx_description
1 polymer ?
#
loop_
_entity_poly.entity_id
_entity_poly.type
_entity_poly.pdbx_seq_one_letter_code
_entity_poly.pdbx_strand_id
1 'polypeptide(L)' 'MNQSTSTVFMVRPYSFRSNEETAINNHYQRDLTKYSPLEIIQQAQTEFDGFVSQLLNAGVEVIVFDEAKPHRTPDAVFP' A
#
# COMPACT_ATOMS: atom_id res chain seq x y z
N MET A 1 2.91 -20.13 -24.21
CA MET A 1 3.59 -19.12 -23.36
C MET A 1 2.69 -18.88 -22.16
N ASN A 2 3.05 -19.35 -20.97
CA ASN A 2 2.39 -18.92 -19.73
C ASN A 2 3.04 -17.60 -19.33
N GLN A 3 2.52 -16.51 -19.88
CA GLN A 3 3.02 -15.16 -19.67
C GLN A 3 2.17 -14.50 -18.57
N SER A 4 2.43 -14.91 -17.33
CA SER A 4 2.19 -14.20 -16.06
C SER A 4 2.54 -15.15 -14.92
N THR A 5 3.29 -14.65 -13.93
CA THR A 5 3.50 -15.39 -12.68
C THR A 5 2.21 -15.34 -11.85
N SER A 6 1.88 -16.42 -11.16
CA SER A 6 0.78 -16.45 -10.18
C SER A 6 1.17 -15.82 -8.84
N THR A 7 2.33 -15.17 -8.76
CA THR A 7 2.88 -14.60 -7.52
C THR A 7 3.00 -13.09 -7.61
N VAL A 8 2.47 -12.37 -6.63
CA VAL A 8 2.52 -10.91 -6.51
C VAL A 8 3.33 -10.53 -5.28
N PHE A 9 4.20 -9.53 -5.45
CA PHE A 9 4.94 -8.89 -4.36
C PHE A 9 4.20 -7.63 -3.92
N MET A 10 4.06 -7.45 -2.61
CA MET A 10 3.40 -6.29 -2.01
C MET A 10 4.18 -5.81 -0.79
N VAL A 11 4.10 -4.52 -0.48
CA VAL A 11 4.76 -3.93 0.69
C VAL A 11 3.71 -3.34 1.63
N ARG A 12 3.84 -3.62 2.92
CA ARG A 12 2.88 -3.19 3.94
C ARG A 12 2.95 -1.66 4.15
N PRO A 13 1.81 -0.94 4.13
CA PRO A 13 1.76 0.52 4.27
C PRO A 13 1.96 1.01 5.72
N TYR A 14 3.16 0.85 6.29
CA TYR A 14 3.45 1.30 7.66
C TYR A 14 3.58 2.81 7.81
N SER A 15 4.01 3.52 6.76
CA SER A 15 4.27 4.96 6.76
C SER A 15 3.37 5.74 5.81
N PHE A 16 2.23 5.15 5.43
CA PHE A 16 1.33 5.66 4.40
C PHE A 16 0.81 7.06 4.71
N ARG A 17 1.00 7.96 3.75
CA ARG A 17 0.52 9.34 3.73
C ARG A 17 0.66 9.89 2.31
N SER A 18 0.11 11.08 2.07
CA SER A 18 0.40 11.81 0.83
C SER A 18 1.90 12.08 0.71
N ASN A 19 2.50 11.82 -0.45
CA ASN A 19 3.89 12.15 -0.70
C ASN A 19 4.01 13.59 -1.20
N GLU A 20 4.53 14.45 -0.35
CA GLU A 20 4.71 15.90 -0.56
C GLU A 20 5.44 16.23 -1.88
N GLU A 21 6.36 15.37 -2.33
CA GLU A 21 7.10 15.56 -3.58
C GLU A 21 6.23 15.35 -4.83
N THR A 22 5.23 14.46 -4.74
CA THR A 22 4.32 14.09 -5.84
C THR A 22 2.92 14.71 -5.72
N ALA A 23 2.58 15.26 -4.55
CA ALA A 23 1.27 15.86 -4.31
C ALA A 23 0.98 17.04 -5.26
N ILE A 24 2.03 17.69 -5.78
CA ILE A 24 1.93 18.80 -6.73
C ILE A 24 1.35 18.36 -8.08
N ASN A 25 1.57 17.11 -8.50
CA ASN A 25 1.17 16.62 -9.83
C ASN A 25 0.27 15.37 -9.82
N ASN A 26 0.05 14.75 -8.65
CA ASN A 26 -0.85 13.61 -8.52
C ASN A 26 -2.27 14.07 -8.18
N HIS A 27 -3.14 14.09 -9.20
CA HIS A 27 -4.56 14.46 -9.06
C HIS A 27 -5.34 13.61 -8.03
N TYR A 28 -4.84 12.42 -7.70
CA TYR A 28 -5.47 11.53 -6.70
C TYR A 28 -5.04 11.82 -5.27
N GLN A 29 -3.94 12.55 -5.06
CA GLN A 29 -3.50 12.94 -3.72
C GLN A 29 -4.25 14.19 -3.27
N ARG A 30 -5.21 14.00 -2.37
CA ARG A 30 -6.01 15.07 -1.75
C ARG A 30 -5.75 15.10 -0.26
N ASP A 31 -5.82 16.29 0.32
CA ASP A 31 -5.73 16.43 1.78
C ASP A 31 -6.97 15.81 2.44
N LEU A 32 -6.73 14.76 3.21
CA LEU A 32 -7.75 14.06 3.99
C LEU A 32 -7.89 14.67 5.39
N THR A 33 -8.22 15.96 5.46
CA THR A 33 -8.26 16.75 6.71
C THR A 33 -9.24 16.25 7.77
N LYS A 34 -10.15 15.33 7.41
CA LYS A 34 -11.15 14.74 8.31
C LYS A 34 -10.60 13.59 9.18
N TYR A 35 -9.43 13.04 8.84
CA TYR A 35 -8.86 11.89 9.53
C TYR A 35 -7.49 12.25 10.08
N SER A 36 -7.15 11.70 11.25
CA SER A 36 -5.79 11.74 11.76
C SER A 36 -4.86 10.85 10.92
N PRO A 37 -3.54 11.11 10.93
CA PRO A 37 -2.58 10.26 10.23
C PRO A 37 -2.64 8.79 10.65
N LEU A 38 -2.93 8.51 11.93
CA LEU A 38 -3.06 7.14 12.43
C LEU A 38 -4.30 6.44 11.89
N GLU A 39 -5.44 7.14 11.82
CA GLU A 39 -6.67 6.60 11.23
C GLU A 39 -6.49 6.28 9.75
N ILE A 40 -5.78 7.13 9.00
CA ILE A 40 -5.44 6.90 7.59
C ILE A 40 -4.59 5.64 7.44
N ILE A 41 -3.53 5.49 8.24
CA ILE A 41 -2.67 4.29 8.22
C ILE A 41 -3.47 3.04 8.56
N GLN A 42 -4.33 3.10 9.58
CA GLN A 42 -5.13 1.96 10.01
C GLN A 42 -6.15 1.54 8.95
N GLN A 43 -6.80 2.49 8.29
CA GLN A 43 -7.69 2.21 7.17
C GLN A 43 -6.92 1.62 5.99
N ALA A 44 -5.78 2.21 5.62
CA ALA A 44 -4.95 1.71 4.52
C ALA A 44 -4.45 0.27 4.77
N GLN A 45 -4.05 -0.06 5.99
CA GLN A 45 -3.68 -1.44 6.35
C GLN A 45 -4.87 -2.39 6.31
N THR A 46 -6.05 -1.94 6.75
CA THR A 46 -7.28 -2.75 6.69
C THR A 46 -7.66 -3.07 5.24
N GLU A 47 -7.61 -2.07 4.34
CA GLU A 47 -7.86 -2.25 2.92
C GLU A 47 -6.80 -3.15 2.26
N PHE A 48 -5.52 -2.96 2.61
CA PHE A 48 -4.42 -3.79 2.15
C PHE A 48 -4.62 -5.27 2.52
N ASP A 49 -4.92 -5.56 3.78
CA ASP A 49 -5.16 -6.93 4.25
C ASP A 49 -6.39 -7.56 3.57
N GLY A 50 -7.42 -6.75 3.31
CA GLY A 50 -8.59 -7.16 2.52
C GLY A 50 -8.24 -7.51 1.08
N PHE A 51 -7.35 -6.74 0.43
CA PHE A 51 -6.91 -7.01 -0.94
C PHE A 51 -6.00 -8.25 -1.01
N VAL A 52 -5.05 -8.39 -0.08
CA VAL A 52 -4.22 -9.61 0.05
C VAL A 52 -5.09 -10.85 0.20
N SER A 53 -6.11 -10.79 1.07
CA SER A 53 -7.05 -11.89 1.27
C SER A 53 -7.80 -12.26 -0.02
N GLN A 54 -8.25 -11.26 -0.79
CA GLN A 54 -8.92 -11.50 -2.07
C GLN A 54 -8.00 -12.16 -3.11
N LEU A 55 -6.74 -11.72 -3.20
CA LEU A 55 -5.75 -12.31 -4.10
C LEU A 55 -5.46 -13.78 -3.73
N LEU A 56 -5.22 -14.05 -2.45
CA LEU A 56 -5.00 -15.41 -1.95
C LEU A 56 -6.21 -16.32 -2.24
N ASN A 57 -7.42 -15.82 -2.01
CA ASN A 57 -8.67 -16.56 -2.31
C ASN A 57 -8.86 -16.83 -3.81
N ALA A 58 -8.30 -15.98 -4.68
CA ALA A 58 -8.30 -16.18 -6.13
C ALA A 58 -7.19 -17.13 -6.61
N GLY A 59 -6.38 -17.69 -5.70
CA GLY A 59 -5.27 -18.60 -6.02
C GLY A 59 -3.98 -17.89 -6.43
N VAL A 60 -3.88 -16.58 -6.19
CA VAL A 60 -2.64 -15.81 -6.38
C VAL A 60 -1.77 -15.96 -5.13
N GLU A 61 -0.51 -16.33 -5.29
CA GLU A 61 0.47 -16.29 -4.21
C GLU A 61 0.83 -14.84 -3.91
N VAL A 62 0.81 -14.44 -2.64
CA VAL A 62 1.14 -13.07 -2.23
C VAL A 62 2.31 -13.10 -1.26
N ILE A 63 3.36 -12.36 -1.60
CA ILE A 63 4.54 -12.17 -0.75
C ILE A 63 4.48 -10.73 -0.21
N VAL A 64 4.28 -10.59 1.10
CA VAL A 64 4.21 -9.29 1.78
C VAL A 64 5.54 -8.99 2.47
N PHE A 65 6.08 -7.81 2.21
CA PHE A 65 7.26 -7.27 2.88
C PHE A 65 6.90 -6.10 3.78
N ASP A 66 7.61 -6.02 4.91
CA ASP A 66 7.51 -4.88 5.81
C ASP A 66 8.53 -3.81 5.43
N GLU A 67 8.14 -2.54 5.59
CA GLU A 67 9.08 -1.43 5.45
C GLU A 67 10.24 -1.55 6.45
N ALA A 68 11.47 -1.36 5.97
CA ALA A 68 12.66 -1.40 6.81
C ALA A 68 12.74 -0.15 7.71
N LYS A 69 12.86 -0.37 9.03
CA LYS A 69 13.19 0.70 9.98
C LYS A 69 14.64 1.18 9.72
N PRO A 70 14.95 2.49 9.87
CA PRO A 70 14.10 3.58 10.35
C PRO A 70 13.40 4.38 9.24
N HIS A 71 13.35 3.87 8.01
CA HIS A 71 12.80 4.60 6.87
C HIS A 71 11.29 4.85 7.02
N ARG A 72 10.82 5.95 6.43
CA ARG A 72 9.40 6.33 6.39
C ARG A 72 8.99 6.79 5.00
N THR A 73 8.69 5.82 4.15
CA THR A 73 8.42 5.93 2.73
C THR A 73 6.90 5.90 2.53
N PRO A 74 6.25 7.07 2.26
CA PRO A 74 4.80 7.15 2.12
C PRO A 74 4.22 6.20 1.08
N ASP A 75 4.92 6.08 -0.05
CA ASP A 75 4.48 5.38 -1.25
C ASP A 75 5.03 3.95 -1.34
N ALA A 76 5.62 3.41 -0.26
CA ALA A 76 6.20 2.06 -0.26
C ALA A 76 5.21 0.98 -0.69
N VAL A 77 3.90 1.20 -0.48
CA VAL A 77 2.81 0.30 -0.89
C VAL A 77 2.73 0.09 -2.41
N PHE A 78 3.41 0.92 -3.22
CA PHE A 78 3.48 0.82 -4.67
C PHE A 78 4.87 0.30 -5.11
N PRO A 79 5.08 -1.03 -5.12
CA PRO A 79 6.33 -1.65 -5.57
C PRO A 79 6.53 -1.64 -7.09
#